data_AF-A0A8T2N7W5-F1
#
_entry.id   AF-A0A8T2N7W5-F1
#
_cell.length_a   1.000
_cell.length_b   1.000
_cell.length_c   1.000
_cell.angle_alpha   90.00
_cell.angle_beta   90.00
_cell.angle_gamma   90.00
#
_symmetry.space_group_name_H-M   'P 1'
#
loop_
_entity.id
_entity.type
_entity.pdbx_description
1 polymer ?
#
loop_
_entity_poly.entity_id
_entity_poly.type
_entity_poly.pdbx_seq_one_letter_code
_entity_poly.pdbx_strand_id
1 'polypeptide(L)'
;MDSNTLSYSLELVSGNGLTLNCEQKAALQTSLMILKRNYRFSRVLFWGKILGIKDDYFIAQGVTEDEMKDKKSLYSLNCMDWHLLPPPTESLLAEVSAMARGRFVGDPSFEYERTETRMQGEGDEAVKEEVTIKVTEEKRLAATVFSIDRDVSVVPRGAFIRTVHGKVQVNRSFQARISQRVRTTFRLLNP
;
A
#
# COMPACT_ATOMS: atom_id res chain seq x y z
N MET A 1 1.06 -0.51 -10.57
CA MET A 1 1.18 -1.04 -11.95
C MET A 1 -0.10 -1.77 -12.32
N ASP A 2 -0.74 -1.49 -13.44
CA ASP A 2 -2.01 -2.16 -13.83
C ASP A 2 -1.80 -3.65 -14.09
N SER A 3 -2.76 -4.51 -13.72
CA SER A 3 -2.71 -5.95 -14.02
C SER A 3 -2.50 -6.24 -15.51
N ASN A 4 -3.11 -5.44 -16.39
CA ASN A 4 -3.05 -5.64 -17.84
C ASN A 4 -1.71 -5.24 -18.45
N THR A 5 -1.00 -4.30 -17.83
CA THR A 5 0.29 -3.79 -18.32
C THR A 5 1.45 -4.17 -17.40
N LEU A 6 1.23 -5.17 -16.54
CA LEU A 6 2.17 -5.53 -15.48
C LEU A 6 3.52 -5.96 -16.04
N SER A 7 3.54 -6.80 -17.07
CA SER A 7 4.77 -7.27 -17.74
C SER A 7 5.61 -6.11 -18.24
N TYR A 8 4.99 -5.21 -19.01
CA TYR A 8 5.64 -4.02 -19.54
C TYR A 8 6.15 -3.09 -18.42
N SER A 9 5.33 -2.86 -17.39
CA SER A 9 5.70 -1.98 -16.27
C SER A 9 6.87 -2.53 -15.46
N LEU A 10 6.96 -3.85 -15.28
CA LEU A 10 8.08 -4.50 -14.60
C LEU A 10 9.38 -4.41 -15.41
N GLU A 11 9.31 -4.49 -16.74
CA GLU A 11 10.47 -4.32 -17.61
C GLU A 11 11.03 -2.90 -17.52
N LEU A 12 10.18 -1.87 -17.48
CA LEU A 12 10.63 -0.48 -17.32
C LEU A 12 11.36 -0.24 -15.99
N VAL A 13 10.94 -0.91 -14.92
CA VAL A 13 11.51 -0.73 -13.58
C VAL A 13 12.69 -1.66 -13.32
N SER A 14 12.91 -2.67 -14.18
CA SER A 14 13.96 -3.68 -14.02
C SER A 14 15.37 -3.10 -13.90
N GLY A 15 15.63 -1.93 -14.49
CA GLY A 15 16.91 -1.21 -14.37
C GLY A 15 17.28 -0.79 -12.93
N ASN A 16 16.33 -0.82 -11.99
CA ASN A 16 16.55 -0.48 -10.59
C ASN A 16 16.92 -1.71 -9.71
N GLY A 17 17.12 -2.89 -10.31
CA GLY A 17 17.50 -4.11 -9.59
C GLY A 17 16.37 -4.78 -8.79
N LEU A 18 15.16 -4.21 -8.81
CA LEU A 18 13.96 -4.76 -8.18
C LEU A 18 13.17 -5.57 -9.22
N THR A 19 13.59 -6.82 -9.45
CA THR A 19 12.94 -7.72 -10.40
C THR A 19 12.19 -8.85 -9.70
N LEU A 20 11.07 -9.27 -10.30
CA LEU A 20 10.33 -10.46 -9.90
C LEU A 20 10.78 -11.69 -10.69
N ASN A 21 10.74 -12.86 -10.05
CA ASN A 21 11.04 -14.12 -10.73
C ASN A 21 9.99 -14.42 -11.81
N CYS A 22 10.34 -15.21 -12.82
CA CYS A 22 9.41 -15.59 -13.89
C CYS A 22 8.16 -16.29 -13.35
N GLU A 23 8.31 -17.16 -12.35
CA GLU A 23 7.21 -17.83 -11.67
C GLU A 23 6.28 -16.83 -10.96
N GLN A 24 6.85 -15.90 -10.19
CA GLN A 24 6.10 -14.84 -9.51
C GLN A 24 5.36 -13.96 -10.53
N LYS A 25 5.99 -13.62 -11.66
CA LYS A 25 5.33 -12.85 -12.74
C LYS A 25 4.13 -13.59 -13.32
N ALA A 26 4.28 -14.87 -13.64
CA ALA A 26 3.20 -15.69 -14.20
C ALA A 26 2.05 -15.89 -13.18
N ALA A 27 2.40 -16.14 -11.92
CA ALA A 27 1.45 -16.25 -10.81
C ALA A 27 0.66 -14.94 -10.64
N LEU A 28 1.34 -13.79 -10.56
CA LEU A 28 0.69 -12.48 -10.43
C LEU A 28 -0.23 -12.14 -11.60
N GLN A 29 0.17 -12.42 -12.84
CA GLN A 29 -0.68 -12.16 -14.01
C GLN A 29 -2.02 -12.90 -13.91
N THR A 30 -1.98 -14.16 -13.47
CA THR A 30 -3.17 -15.00 -13.33
C THR A 30 -3.97 -14.59 -12.09
N SER A 31 -3.32 -14.44 -10.94
CA SER A 31 -3.97 -14.19 -9.66
C SER A 31 -4.63 -12.82 -9.59
N LEU A 32 -4.02 -11.77 -10.15
CA LEU A 32 -4.62 -10.43 -10.20
C LEU A 32 -5.86 -10.38 -11.10
N MET A 33 -5.90 -11.17 -12.18
CA MET A 33 -7.09 -11.28 -13.03
C MET A 33 -8.23 -11.98 -12.27
N ILE A 34 -7.94 -13.04 -11.53
CA ILE A 34 -8.91 -13.72 -10.66
C ILE A 34 -9.41 -12.76 -9.58
N LEU A 35 -8.50 -12.02 -8.95
CA LEU A 35 -8.79 -11.06 -7.90
C LEU A 35 -9.77 -9.98 -8.37
N LYS A 36 -9.53 -9.45 -9.58
CA LYS A 36 -10.42 -8.48 -10.22
C LYS A 36 -11.85 -9.00 -10.33
N ARG A 37 -12.01 -10.26 -10.74
CA ARG A 37 -13.32 -10.91 -10.91
C ARG A 37 -14.00 -11.18 -9.57
N ASN A 38 -13.26 -11.71 -8.59
CA ASN A 38 -13.80 -12.11 -7.29
C ASN A 38 -14.32 -10.92 -6.48
N TYR A 39 -13.55 -9.84 -6.42
CA TYR A 39 -13.92 -8.64 -5.66
C TYR A 39 -14.69 -7.60 -6.50
N ARG A 40 -14.96 -7.89 -7.77
CA ARG A 40 -15.62 -6.98 -8.74
C ARG A 40 -14.92 -5.61 -8.83
N PHE A 41 -13.60 -5.60 -8.76
CA PHE A 41 -12.82 -4.37 -8.93
C PHE A 41 -12.90 -3.89 -10.38
N SER A 42 -13.09 -2.58 -10.56
CA SER A 42 -13.00 -1.95 -11.88
C SER A 42 -11.56 -2.05 -12.40
N ARG A 43 -10.59 -1.90 -11.50
CA ARG A 43 -9.16 -1.97 -11.81
C ARG A 43 -8.38 -2.62 -10.66
N VAL A 44 -7.37 -3.40 -11.00
CA VAL A 44 -6.44 -3.98 -10.02
C VAL A 44 -5.04 -3.54 -10.39
N LEU A 45 -4.31 -3.05 -9.39
CA LEU A 45 -2.94 -2.61 -9.53
C LEU A 45 -2.05 -3.43 -8.61
N PHE A 46 -0.95 -3.94 -9.15
CA PHE A 46 0.16 -4.38 -8.34
C PHE A 46 0.86 -3.16 -7.74
N TRP A 47 0.91 -3.08 -6.41
CA TRP A 47 1.52 -1.96 -5.70
C TRP A 47 3.03 -2.15 -5.60
N GLY A 48 3.46 -3.34 -5.21
CA GLY A 48 4.87 -3.66 -5.05
C GLY A 48 5.12 -4.83 -4.13
N LYS A 49 6.37 -4.93 -3.68
CA LYS A 49 6.87 -5.98 -2.79
C LYS A 49 7.55 -5.35 -1.57
N ILE A 50 7.27 -5.87 -0.39
CA ILE A 50 7.92 -5.49 0.87
C ILE A 50 8.78 -6.66 1.32
N LEU A 51 10.07 -6.39 1.54
CA LEU A 51 11.03 -7.43 1.90
C LEU A 51 10.93 -7.78 3.38
N GLY A 52 10.78 -9.06 3.67
CA GLY A 52 10.83 -9.61 5.03
C GLY A 52 12.14 -10.31 5.32
N ILE A 53 12.28 -10.83 6.54
CA ILE A 53 13.43 -11.66 6.95
C ILE A 53 13.23 -13.10 6.51
N LYS A 54 12.03 -13.66 6.74
CA LYS A 54 11.66 -15.04 6.36
C LYS A 54 11.05 -15.07 4.97
N ASP A 55 9.97 -14.31 4.79
CA ASP A 55 9.16 -14.28 3.58
C ASP A 55 8.83 -12.85 3.18
N ASP A 56 8.62 -12.65 1.89
CA ASP A 56 8.33 -11.34 1.33
C ASP A 56 6.83 -11.14 1.10
N TYR A 57 6.37 -9.91 1.32
CA TYR A 57 4.98 -9.53 1.10
C TYR A 57 4.78 -8.92 -0.29
N PHE A 58 3.81 -9.42 -1.02
CA PHE A 58 3.33 -8.88 -2.28
C PHE A 58 2.04 -8.11 -2.03
N ILE A 59 1.99 -6.86 -2.49
CA ILE A 59 0.85 -5.98 -2.24
C ILE A 59 0.14 -5.67 -3.56
N ALA A 60 -1.18 -5.81 -3.55
CA ALA A 60 -2.06 -5.39 -4.63
C ALA A 60 -3.12 -4.42 -4.10
N GLN A 61 -3.55 -3.51 -4.95
CA GLN A 61 -4.61 -2.57 -4.67
C GLN A 61 -5.73 -2.77 -5.69
N GLY A 62 -6.93 -3.05 -5.19
CA GLY A 62 -8.16 -3.06 -5.97
C GLY A 62 -8.83 -1.70 -5.89
N VAL A 63 -9.23 -1.16 -7.04
CA VAL A 63 -9.98 0.08 -7.16
C VAL A 63 -11.38 -0.25 -7.68
N THR A 64 -12.37 0.37 -7.03
CA THR A 64 -13.79 0.19 -7.37
C THR A 64 -14.26 1.35 -8.25
N GLU A 65 -15.38 2.01 -7.93
CA GLU A 65 -15.93 3.08 -8.79
C GLU A 65 -15.19 4.41 -8.69
N ASP A 66 -14.67 4.75 -7.50
CA ASP A 66 -13.90 5.97 -7.27
C ASP A 66 -12.40 5.63 -7.13
N GLU A 67 -11.59 6.19 -8.02
CA GLU A 67 -10.14 5.99 -8.04
C GLU A 67 -9.42 6.54 -6.79
N MET A 68 -10.05 7.43 -6.02
CA MET A 68 -9.46 8.02 -4.81
C MET A 68 -9.99 7.39 -3.52
N LYS A 69 -11.30 7.14 -3.43
CA LYS A 69 -11.95 6.74 -2.16
C LYS A 69 -12.02 5.24 -1.93
N ASP A 70 -12.24 4.44 -2.97
CA ASP A 70 -12.61 3.02 -2.80
C ASP A 70 -11.45 2.07 -3.13
N LYS A 71 -10.26 2.37 -2.59
CA LYS A 71 -9.07 1.53 -2.72
C LYS A 71 -9.04 0.48 -1.60
N LYS A 72 -8.96 -0.79 -1.98
CA LYS A 72 -8.74 -1.90 -1.05
C LYS A 72 -7.35 -2.46 -1.27
N SER A 73 -6.55 -2.49 -0.21
CA SER A 73 -5.20 -3.08 -0.25
C SER A 73 -5.27 -4.55 0.17
N LEU A 74 -4.58 -5.41 -0.56
CA LEU A 74 -4.49 -6.83 -0.30
C LEU A 74 -3.03 -7.23 -0.26
N TYR A 75 -2.70 -8.23 0.56
CA TYR A 75 -1.38 -8.80 0.65
C TYR A 75 -1.40 -10.29 0.28
N SER A 76 -0.25 -10.78 -0.17
CA SER A 76 0.01 -12.18 -0.47
C SER A 76 1.46 -12.51 -0.14
N LEU A 77 1.74 -13.75 0.25
CA LEU A 77 3.11 -14.26 0.44
C LEU A 77 3.57 -15.09 -0.77
N ASN A 78 2.63 -15.71 -1.49
CA ASN A 78 2.90 -16.67 -2.56
C ASN A 78 2.46 -16.20 -3.96
N CYS A 79 2.00 -14.95 -4.09
CA CYS A 79 1.44 -14.36 -5.31
C CYS A 79 0.15 -15.03 -5.84
N MET A 80 -0.47 -15.92 -5.07
CA MET A 80 -1.66 -16.69 -5.47
C MET A 80 -2.83 -16.42 -4.52
N ASP A 81 -2.59 -16.56 -3.22
CA ASP A 81 -3.58 -16.35 -2.17
C ASP A 81 -3.51 -14.91 -1.68
N TRP A 82 -4.61 -14.19 -1.81
CA TRP A 82 -4.71 -12.77 -1.47
C TRP A 82 -5.61 -12.57 -0.27
N HIS A 83 -5.11 -11.85 0.72
CA HIS A 83 -5.79 -11.50 1.95
C HIS A 83 -6.02 -9.99 2.02
N LEU A 84 -7.18 -9.57 2.50
CA LEU A 84 -7.52 -8.16 2.61
C LEU A 84 -6.80 -7.54 3.82
N LEU A 85 -6.07 -6.45 3.60
CA LEU A 85 -5.48 -5.70 4.72
C LEU A 85 -6.58 -4.95 5.48
N PRO A 86 -6.49 -4.89 6.83
CA PRO A 86 -7.40 -4.08 7.62
C PRO A 86 -7.25 -2.59 7.22
N PRO A 87 -8.35 -1.83 7.23
CA PRO A 87 -8.27 -0.40 6.94
C PRO A 87 -7.38 0.29 8.00
N PRO A 88 -6.45 1.15 7.58
CA PRO A 88 -5.55 1.85 8.49
C PRO A 88 -6.31 2.97 9.21
N THR A 89 -6.79 2.70 10.43
CA THR A 89 -7.35 3.73 11.31
C THR A 89 -6.25 4.66 11.82
N GLU A 90 -6.55 5.95 12.05
CA GLU A 90 -5.57 6.93 12.56
C GLU A 90 -4.91 6.50 13.88
N SER A 91 -5.66 5.84 14.77
CA SER A 91 -5.13 5.26 16.00
C SER A 91 -4.04 4.22 15.72
N LEU A 92 -4.28 3.35 14.74
CA LEU A 92 -3.33 2.32 14.33
C LEU A 92 -2.07 2.94 13.72
N LEU A 93 -2.21 4.02 12.95
CA LEU A 93 -1.05 4.73 12.40
C LEU A 93 -0.19 5.35 13.50
N ALA A 94 -0.81 5.93 14.53
CA ALA A 94 -0.10 6.49 15.67
C ALA A 94 0.68 5.40 16.43
N GLU A 95 0.00 4.30 16.76
CA GLU A 95 0.61 3.12 17.42
C GLU A 95 1.76 2.56 16.58
N VAL A 96 1.53 2.29 15.30
CA VAL A 96 2.55 1.73 14.40
C VAL A 96 3.73 2.69 14.23
N SER A 97 3.50 4.01 14.13
CA SER A 97 4.60 4.98 13.98
C SER A 97 5.55 5.01 15.19
N ALA A 98 5.00 4.81 16.40
CA ALA A 98 5.80 4.70 17.61
C ALA A 98 6.59 3.37 17.66
N MET A 99 5.99 2.29 17.12
CA MET A 99 6.49 0.91 17.23
C MET A 99 7.41 0.44 16.09
N ALA A 100 7.19 0.90 14.86
CA ALA A 100 7.66 0.26 13.63
C ALA A 100 9.12 0.60 13.29
N ARG A 101 10.07 0.20 14.14
CA ARG A 101 11.49 0.22 13.82
C ARG A 101 11.97 -1.18 13.45
N GLY A 102 12.70 -1.31 12.35
CA GLY A 102 13.31 -2.56 11.91
C GLY A 102 12.67 -3.19 10.68
N ARG A 103 13.16 -4.37 10.28
CA ARG A 103 12.66 -5.12 9.13
C ARG A 103 11.34 -5.85 9.49
N PHE A 104 10.62 -6.31 8.48
CA PHE A 104 9.48 -7.22 8.65
C PHE A 104 9.99 -8.64 8.88
N VAL A 105 9.29 -9.44 9.67
CA VAL A 105 9.66 -10.85 9.89
C VAL A 105 9.21 -11.69 8.70
N GLY A 106 8.05 -11.40 8.11
CA GLY A 106 7.45 -12.24 7.07
C GLY A 106 6.34 -13.15 7.60
N ASP A 107 5.87 -12.94 8.83
CA ASP A 107 4.73 -13.67 9.40
C ASP A 107 3.63 -12.68 9.81
N PRO A 108 2.44 -12.71 9.17
CA PRO A 108 1.32 -11.83 9.52
C PRO A 108 0.88 -11.91 10.98
N SER A 109 1.08 -13.07 11.62
CA SER A 109 0.62 -13.36 12.99
C SER A 109 1.63 -12.93 14.05
N PHE A 110 2.80 -12.43 13.65
CA PHE A 110 3.83 -12.01 14.59
C PHE A 110 3.37 -10.76 15.36
N GLU A 111 3.46 -10.80 16.68
CA GLU A 111 3.10 -9.68 17.56
C GLU A 111 4.35 -8.92 18.00
N TYR A 112 4.38 -7.62 17.73
CA TYR A 112 5.36 -6.71 18.30
C TYR A 112 4.83 -6.20 19.62
N GLU A 113 5.56 -6.48 20.70
CA GLU A 113 5.28 -5.95 22.02
C GLU A 113 6.26 -4.82 22.35
N ARG A 114 5.73 -3.71 22.85
CA ARG A 114 6.55 -2.67 23.47
C ARG A 114 5.85 -2.11 24.68
N THR A 115 6.62 -2.00 25.75
CA THR A 115 6.23 -1.28 26.95
C THR A 115 6.62 0.18 26.78
N GLU A 116 5.64 1.07 26.77
CA GLU A 116 5.88 2.51 26.92
C GLU A 116 5.56 2.94 28.35
N THR A 117 6.50 3.59 29.02
CA THR A 117 6.24 4.26 30.28
C THR A 117 5.71 5.65 29.98
N ARG A 118 4.40 5.86 30.12
CA ARG A 118 3.80 7.20 30.10
C ARG A 118 3.84 7.77 31.51
N MET A 119 4.35 9.00 31.64
CA MET A 119 4.23 9.75 32.89
C MET A 119 2.95 10.57 32.82
N GLN A 120 1.98 10.29 33.68
CA GLN A 120 0.81 11.15 33.90
C GLN A 120 1.06 12.00 35.15
N GLY A 121 1.12 13.33 34.99
CA GLY A 121 1.25 14.32 36.07
C GLY A 121 2.36 15.36 35.86
N GLU A 122 2.12 16.60 36.29
CA GLU A 122 3.16 17.63 36.46
C GLU A 122 3.63 17.66 37.92
N GLY A 123 4.93 17.42 38.17
CA GLY A 123 5.53 17.48 39.50
C GLY A 123 5.96 16.13 40.08
N ASP A 124 6.23 16.10 41.39
CA ASP A 124 6.83 14.98 42.14
C ASP A 124 5.88 13.77 42.36
N GLU A 125 4.61 13.88 41.91
CA GLU A 125 3.58 12.82 41.97
C GLU A 125 3.29 12.18 40.59
N ALA A 126 4.25 12.18 39.67
CA ALA A 126 4.09 11.58 38.35
C ALA A 126 3.90 10.05 38.45
N VAL A 127 2.69 9.56 38.17
CA VAL A 127 2.40 8.13 38.09
C VAL A 127 2.95 7.61 36.77
N LYS A 128 3.89 6.66 36.86
CA LYS A 128 4.43 5.93 35.72
C LYS A 128 3.45 4.83 35.34
N GLU A 129 2.70 5.06 34.27
CA GLU A 129 1.81 4.06 33.70
C GLU A 129 2.58 3.30 32.60
N GLU A 130 2.87 2.02 32.83
CA GLU A 130 3.45 1.14 31.82
C GLU A 130 2.33 0.62 30.91
N VAL A 131 2.21 1.21 29.73
CA VAL A 131 1.26 0.76 28.71
C VAL A 131 1.98 -0.22 27.79
N THR A 132 1.58 -1.50 27.83
CA THR A 132 2.03 -2.50 26.87
C THR A 132 1.13 -2.43 25.63
N ILE A 133 1.70 -1.95 24.51
CA ILE A 133 1.00 -1.90 23.23
C ILE A 133 1.42 -3.12 22.41
N LYS A 134 0.43 -3.92 21.99
CA LYS A 134 0.63 -5.08 21.12
C LYS A 134 0.13 -4.79 19.72
N VAL A 135 1.01 -4.89 18.73
CA VAL A 135 0.65 -4.66 17.32
C VAL A 135 1.04 -5.87 16.49
N THR A 136 0.07 -6.44 15.77
CA THR A 136 0.34 -7.53 14.83
C THR A 136 1.09 -7.02 13.59
N GLU A 137 1.91 -7.88 12.99
CA GLU A 137 2.67 -7.55 11.78
C GLU A 137 1.74 -7.17 10.62
N GLU A 138 0.60 -7.83 10.48
CA GLU A 138 -0.43 -7.47 9.50
C GLU A 138 -0.89 -6.00 9.63
N LYS A 139 -1.15 -5.54 10.87
CA LYS A 139 -1.55 -4.16 11.13
C LYS A 139 -0.42 -3.17 10.82
N ARG A 140 0.81 -3.54 11.17
CA ARG A 140 2.02 -2.77 10.83
C ARG A 140 2.19 -2.65 9.30
N LEU A 141 1.94 -3.75 8.58
CA LEU A 141 2.01 -3.80 7.12
C LEU A 141 0.96 -2.86 6.50
N ALA A 142 -0.29 -2.92 6.95
CA ALA A 142 -1.36 -2.05 6.49
C ALA A 142 -1.03 -0.56 6.68
N ALA A 143 -0.55 -0.18 7.86
CA ALA A 143 -0.13 1.18 8.20
C ALA A 143 1.05 1.67 7.36
N THR A 144 2.02 0.79 7.09
CA THR A 144 3.20 1.10 6.27
C THR A 144 2.81 1.33 4.81
N VAL A 145 2.01 0.42 4.24
CA VAL A 145 1.49 0.54 2.86
C VAL A 145 0.70 1.84 2.72
N PHE A 146 -0.15 2.17 3.70
CA PHE A 146 -0.92 3.41 3.70
C PHE A 146 -0.04 4.66 3.73
N SER A 147 0.96 4.68 4.61
CA SER A 147 1.88 5.82 4.73
C SER A 147 2.65 6.04 3.43
N ILE A 148 3.16 4.97 2.82
CA ILE A 148 3.86 5.03 1.53
C ILE A 148 2.90 5.44 0.41
N ASP A 149 1.67 4.91 0.37
CA ASP A 149 0.68 5.30 -0.65
C ASP A 149 0.36 6.80 -0.54
N ARG A 150 0.18 7.30 0.68
CA ARG A 150 -0.04 8.73 0.94
C ARG A 150 1.13 9.57 0.45
N ASP A 151 2.35 9.12 0.65
CA ASP A 151 3.57 9.91 0.39
C ASP A 151 4.10 9.83 -1.05
N VAL A 152 3.91 8.69 -1.71
CA VAL A 152 4.55 8.36 -2.99
C VAL A 152 3.54 8.19 -4.14
N SER A 153 2.24 8.41 -3.92
CA SER A 153 1.24 8.40 -5.01
C SER A 153 1.43 9.55 -5.99
N VAL A 154 2.19 9.30 -7.05
CA VAL A 154 2.52 10.27 -8.10
C VAL A 154 1.90 9.83 -9.42
N VAL A 155 1.19 10.75 -10.10
CA VAL A 155 0.55 10.48 -11.39
C VAL A 155 0.79 11.65 -12.36
N PRO A 156 0.78 11.43 -13.68
CA PRO A 156 0.86 12.54 -14.63
C PRO A 156 -0.30 13.52 -14.44
N ARG A 157 -0.03 14.82 -14.57
CA ARG A 157 -1.07 15.84 -14.48
C ARG A 157 -2.09 15.65 -15.60
N GLY A 158 -3.37 15.59 -15.24
CA GLY A 158 -4.46 15.38 -16.20
C GLY A 158 -4.75 13.92 -16.51
N ALA A 159 -4.08 12.96 -15.83
CA ALA A 159 -4.39 11.54 -15.93
C ALA A 159 -5.77 11.17 -15.35
N PHE A 160 -6.33 12.00 -14.47
CA PHE A 160 -7.67 11.82 -13.90
C PHE A 160 -8.54 13.04 -14.14
N ILE A 161 -9.84 12.81 -14.29
CA ILE A 161 -10.88 13.85 -14.33
C ILE A 161 -11.86 13.63 -13.19
N ARG A 162 -12.45 14.72 -12.70
CA ARG A 162 -13.58 14.64 -11.78
C ARG A 162 -14.87 14.78 -12.55
N THR A 163 -15.74 13.78 -12.45
CA THR A 163 -17.07 13.78 -13.08
C THR A 163 -18.00 14.74 -12.34
N VAL A 164 -19.10 15.17 -12.97
CA VAL A 164 -20.12 16.05 -12.37
C VAL A 164 -20.69 15.50 -11.04
N HIS A 165 -20.69 14.18 -10.88
CA HIS A 165 -21.11 13.48 -9.66
C HIS A 165 -20.01 13.43 -8.57
N GLY A 166 -18.90 14.14 -8.73
CA GLY A 166 -17.81 14.21 -7.76
C GLY A 166 -16.84 13.02 -7.77
N LYS A 167 -17.12 11.95 -8.54
CA LYS A 167 -16.25 10.77 -8.68
C LYS A 167 -15.00 11.07 -9.49
N VAL A 168 -13.85 10.51 -9.10
CA VAL A 168 -12.59 10.63 -9.84
C VAL A 168 -12.41 9.42 -10.76
N GLN A 169 -12.20 9.67 -12.05
CA GLN A 169 -12.05 8.63 -13.08
C GLN A 169 -10.83 8.89 -13.98
N VAL A 170 -10.28 7.85 -14.58
CA VAL A 170 -9.15 7.95 -15.52
C VAL A 170 -9.57 8.74 -16.76
N ASN A 171 -8.75 9.72 -17.13
CA ASN A 171 -8.93 10.51 -18.35
C ASN A 171 -8.54 9.69 -19.59
N ARG A 172 -9.53 9.18 -20.33
CA ARG A 172 -9.29 8.44 -21.58
C ARG A 172 -8.75 9.31 -22.72
N SER A 173 -8.93 10.62 -22.65
CA SER A 173 -8.42 11.58 -23.65
C SER A 173 -7.05 12.13 -23.28
N PHE A 174 -6.37 11.52 -22.30
CA PHE A 174 -5.06 11.96 -21.86
C PHE A 174 -4.02 11.75 -22.96
N GLN A 175 -3.55 12.85 -23.55
CA GLN A 175 -2.35 12.86 -24.39
C GLN A 175 -1.14 13.09 -23.49
N ALA A 176 -0.37 12.03 -23.25
CA ALA A 176 0.88 12.11 -22.51
C ALA A 176 1.86 13.01 -23.28
N ARG A 177 2.21 14.17 -22.71
CA ARG A 177 3.28 15.02 -23.23
C ARG A 177 4.61 14.56 -22.66
N ILE A 178 5.51 14.12 -23.53
CA ILE A 178 6.90 13.80 -23.16
C ILE A 178 7.63 15.14 -23.01
N SER A 179 7.74 15.63 -21.77
CA SER A 179 8.51 16.83 -21.43
C SER A 179 9.45 16.46 -20.28
N GLN A 180 10.74 16.75 -20.42
CA GLN A 180 11.78 16.43 -19.42
C GLN A 180 11.67 17.22 -18.10
N ARG A 181 10.54 17.87 -17.82
CA ARG A 181 10.34 18.70 -16.62
C ARG A 181 9.64 17.90 -15.52
N VAL A 182 10.15 18.04 -14.29
CA VAL A 182 9.56 17.48 -13.05
C VAL A 182 8.13 18.01 -12.78
N ARG A 183 7.72 19.13 -13.39
CA ARG A 183 6.36 19.72 -13.28
C ARG A 183 5.23 18.90 -13.95
N THR A 184 5.53 17.72 -14.48
CA THR A 184 4.58 16.93 -15.29
C THR A 184 3.76 15.94 -14.45
N THR A 185 4.09 15.78 -13.17
CA THR A 185 3.38 14.90 -12.25
C THR A 185 2.67 15.67 -11.13
N PHE A 186 1.57 15.11 -10.64
CA PHE A 186 0.75 15.58 -9.54
C PHE A 186 0.70 14.47 -8.48
N ARG A 187 0.70 14.88 -7.20
CA ARG A 187 0.43 13.95 -6.09
C ARG A 187 -1.07 13.70 -6.03
N LEU A 188 -1.48 12.44 -5.94
CA LEU A 188 -2.86 12.11 -5.60
C LEU A 188 -3.04 12.40 -4.11
N LEU A 189 -3.52 13.59 -3.79
CA LEU A 189 -3.96 13.91 -2.43
C LEU A 189 -5.33 13.25 -2.23
N ASN A 190 -5.36 12.17 -1.44
CA ASN A 190 -6.62 11.70 -0.88
C ASN A 190 -7.13 12.77 0.12
N PRO A 191 -8.37 13.26 -0.04
CA PRO A 191 -8.97 14.19 0.90
C PRO A 191 -9.25 13.54 2.26
#